data_AF-A0AAE0RWG2-F1
#
_entry.id   AF-A0AAE0RWG2-F1
#
_cell.length_a   1.000
_cell.length_b   1.000
_cell.length_c   1.000
_cell.angle_alpha   90.00
_cell.angle_beta   90.00
_cell.angle_gamma   90.00
#
_symmetry.space_group_name_H-M   'P 1'
#
loop_
_entity.id
_entity.type
_entity.pdbx_description
1 polymer ?
#
loop_
_entity_poly.entity_id
_entity_poly.type
_entity_poly.pdbx_seq_one_letter_code
_entity_poly.pdbx_strand_id
1 'polypeptide(L)'
;MNICYKKFSSQEIHQELADRLYLHLIEYRPEIDNVPRVVATPISNVREKREEGEEKADFETLYNDGRLPLKKLKQTSLYFNYQTFRRKLKQDYRRRNQPDALRLRIVHGLQPDYEVKRPKPKMKQ
;
A
#
# COMPACT_ATOMS: atom_id res chain seq x y z
N MET A 1 7.76 -0.89 7.77
CA MET A 1 7.01 -1.38 8.94
C MET A 1 6.34 -0.26 9.74
N ASN A 2 6.91 0.94 9.85
CA ASN A 2 6.40 1.98 10.79
C ASN A 2 5.21 2.82 10.31
N ILE A 3 4.84 2.77 9.03
CA ILE A 3 3.77 3.63 8.47
C ILE A 3 2.38 3.15 8.91
N CYS A 4 2.20 1.84 9.07
CA CYS A 4 0.90 1.25 9.41
C CYS A 4 0.51 1.53 10.86
N TYR A 5 1.44 1.33 11.81
CA TYR A 5 1.22 1.64 13.22
C TYR A 5 0.85 3.10 13.47
N LYS A 6 1.56 4.03 12.80
CA LYS A 6 1.28 5.47 12.94
C LYS A 6 -0.17 5.83 12.55
N LYS A 7 -0.71 5.17 11.51
CA LYS A 7 -2.06 5.46 11.00
C LYS A 7 -3.17 4.87 11.87
N PHE A 8 -2.94 3.72 12.51
CA PHE A 8 -3.89 3.16 13.48
C PHE A 8 -3.92 3.96 14.78
N SER A 9 -2.76 4.40 15.28
CA SER A 9 -2.70 5.22 16.49
C SER A 9 -3.25 6.63 16.32
N SER A 10 -3.42 7.12 15.08
CA SER A 10 -3.99 8.44 14.79
C SER A 10 -5.49 8.42 14.52
N GLN A 11 -6.18 7.30 14.74
CA GLN A 11 -7.64 7.21 14.56
C GLN A 11 -8.35 7.82 15.79
N GLU A 12 -9.38 8.62 15.56
CA GLU A 12 -10.23 9.17 16.63
C GLU A 12 -11.24 8.11 17.11
N ILE A 13 -11.51 8.09 18.42
CA ILE A 13 -12.52 7.21 19.02
C ILE A 13 -13.92 7.85 18.86
N HIS A 14 -14.98 7.04 18.74
CA HIS A 14 -16.35 7.56 18.63
C HIS A 14 -16.74 8.51 19.76
N GLN A 15 -16.31 8.24 20.99
CA GLN A 15 -16.57 9.12 22.13
C GLN A 15 -15.91 10.49 21.95
N GLU A 16 -14.63 10.52 21.54
CA GLU A 16 -13.88 11.76 21.29
C GLU A 16 -14.52 12.58 20.17
N LEU A 17 -15.02 11.91 19.12
CA LEU A 17 -15.75 12.56 18.03
C LEU A 17 -17.09 13.16 18.49
N ALA A 18 -17.86 12.44 19.30
CA ALA A 18 -19.11 12.93 19.89
C ALA A 18 -18.86 14.14 20.79
N ASP A 19 -17.84 14.08 21.62
CA ASP A 19 -17.46 15.16 22.53
C ASP A 19 -16.96 16.40 21.77
N ARG A 20 -16.19 16.22 20.69
CA ARG A 20 -15.71 17.33 19.85
C ARG A 20 -16.84 18.03 19.10
N LEU A 21 -17.80 17.26 18.58
CA LEU A 21 -18.93 17.78 17.81
C LEU A 21 -20.14 18.17 18.67
N TYR A 22 -20.16 17.76 19.94
CA TYR A 22 -21.28 17.92 20.86
C TYR A 22 -22.59 17.31 20.32
N LEU A 23 -22.50 16.15 19.67
CA LEU A 23 -23.60 15.47 19.00
C LEU A 23 -23.61 13.97 19.30
N HIS A 24 -24.80 13.36 19.28
CA HIS A 24 -24.95 11.91 19.36
C HIS A 24 -24.48 11.24 18.07
N LEU A 25 -23.64 10.21 18.20
CA LEU A 25 -23.27 9.35 17.09
C LEU A 25 -24.26 8.19 17.01
N ILE A 26 -24.93 8.10 15.87
CA ILE A 26 -25.93 7.07 15.58
C ILE A 26 -25.41 6.22 14.43
N GLU A 27 -25.49 4.92 14.60
CA GLU A 27 -25.19 3.95 13.55
C GLU A 27 -26.48 3.39 12.94
N TYR A 28 -26.48 3.31 11.61
CA TYR A 28 -27.52 2.66 10.82
C TYR A 28 -26.92 1.41 10.18
N ARG A 29 -27.50 0.24 10.45
CA ARG A 29 -27.09 -1.03 9.84
C ARG A 29 -28.22 -1.61 9.01
N PRO A 30 -27.96 -2.01 7.75
CA PRO A 30 -28.99 -2.62 6.90
C PRO A 30 -29.46 -3.98 7.42
N GLU A 31 -28.61 -4.67 8.18
CA GLU A 31 -28.92 -5.98 8.80
C GLU A 31 -30.04 -5.90 9.87
N ILE A 32 -30.26 -4.71 10.44
CA ILE A 32 -31.25 -4.45 11.49
C ILE A 32 -32.25 -3.39 10.97
N ASP A 33 -32.61 -3.47 9.68
CA ASP A 33 -33.57 -2.60 9.01
C ASP A 33 -33.28 -1.09 9.15
N ASN A 34 -32.01 -0.72 9.30
CA ASN A 34 -31.58 0.65 9.57
C ASN A 34 -32.27 1.27 10.80
N VAL A 35 -32.48 0.47 11.86
CA VAL A 35 -32.91 1.01 13.15
C VAL A 35 -31.78 1.85 13.76
N PRO A 36 -32.05 3.10 14.20
CA PRO A 36 -31.01 3.97 14.75
C PRO A 36 -30.49 3.41 16.07
N ARG A 37 -29.19 3.12 16.13
CA ARG A 37 -28.50 2.73 17.36
C ARG A 37 -27.55 3.82 17.81
N VAL A 38 -27.72 4.32 19.04
CA VAL A 38 -26.79 5.28 19.63
C VAL A 38 -25.49 4.55 20.01
N VAL A 39 -24.37 4.98 19.42
CA VAL A 39 -23.03 4.41 19.64
C VAL A 39 -22.25 5.20 20.69
N ALA A 40 -22.33 6.53 20.62
CA ALA A 40 -21.68 7.40 21.58
C ALA A 40 -22.54 8.63 21.85
N THR A 41 -22.51 9.07 23.10
CA THR A 41 -23.20 10.27 23.59
C THR A 41 -22.16 11.21 24.17
N PRO A 42 -22.22 12.52 23.85
CA PRO A 42 -21.29 13.47 24.41
C PRO A 42 -21.46 13.53 25.94
N ILE A 43 -20.35 13.73 26.65
CA ILE A 43 -20.35 13.88 28.12
C ILE A 43 -20.94 15.25 28.52
N SER A 44 -20.78 16.25 27.65
CA SER A 44 -21.27 17.61 27.85
C SER A 44 -22.58 17.87 27.10
N ASN A 45 -23.08 19.11 27.16
CA ASN A 45 -24.36 19.49 26.56
C ASN A 45 -24.40 19.21 25.05
N VAL A 46 -25.52 18.65 24.59
CA VAL A 46 -25.78 18.37 23.17
C VAL A 46 -26.13 19.66 22.45
N ARG A 47 -25.51 19.92 21.30
CA ARG A 47 -25.88 21.03 20.43
C ARG A 47 -27.21 20.74 19.72
N GLU A 48 -28.09 21.74 19.66
CA GLU A 48 -29.40 21.62 19.00
C GLU A 48 -29.33 21.67 17.46
N LYS A 49 -28.30 22.32 16.91
CA LYS A 49 -28.10 22.46 15.46
C LYS A 49 -26.68 22.06 15.06
N ARG A 50 -26.59 21.33 13.96
CA ARG A 50 -25.33 20.96 13.31
C ARG A 50 -24.84 22.14 12.45
N GLU A 51 -23.56 22.45 12.55
CA GLU A 51 -22.88 23.32 11.58
C GLU A 51 -22.58 22.52 10.32
N GLU A 52 -22.98 23.03 9.15
CA GLU A 52 -22.63 22.43 7.86
C GLU A 52 -21.15 22.71 7.59
N GLY A 53 -20.31 21.68 7.75
CA GLY A 53 -18.90 21.75 7.44
C GLY A 53 -18.66 21.55 5.94
N GLU A 54 -17.66 22.24 5.38
CA GLU A 54 -17.17 21.96 4.02
C GLU A 54 -16.46 20.59 3.99
N GLU A 55 -17.18 19.56 3.56
CA GLU A 55 -16.60 18.24 3.33
C GLU A 55 -15.83 18.24 2.00
N LYS A 56 -14.51 17.96 2.07
CA LYS A 56 -13.70 17.76 0.86
C LYS A 56 -14.02 16.40 0.26
N ALA A 57 -14.85 16.38 -0.76
CA ALA A 57 -15.15 15.17 -1.52
C ALA A 57 -13.89 14.70 -2.28
N ASP A 58 -13.55 13.42 -2.12
CA ASP A 58 -12.53 12.77 -2.94
C ASP A 58 -13.15 12.31 -4.27
N PHE A 59 -12.67 12.89 -5.38
CA PHE A 59 -13.24 12.65 -6.71
C PHE A 59 -13.21 11.18 -7.11
N GLU A 60 -12.15 10.44 -6.77
CA GLU A 60 -12.05 9.01 -7.09
C GLU A 60 -13.13 8.19 -6.36
N THR A 61 -13.43 8.54 -5.12
CA THR A 61 -14.45 7.87 -4.31
C THR A 61 -15.85 8.21 -4.82
N LEU A 62 -16.09 9.47 -5.17
CA LEU A 62 -17.37 9.96 -5.68
C LEU A 62 -17.76 9.29 -7.00
N TYR A 63 -16.83 9.17 -7.94
CA TYR A 63 -17.10 8.59 -9.26
C TYR A 63 -17.33 7.08 -9.26
N ASN A 64 -16.83 6.38 -8.24
CA ASN A 64 -16.86 4.93 -8.20
C ASN A 64 -17.95 4.36 -7.26
N ASP A 65 -18.86 5.18 -6.73
CA ASP A 65 -19.87 4.76 -5.74
C ASP A 65 -19.26 3.98 -4.56
N GLY A 66 -18.07 4.40 -4.10
CA GLY A 66 -17.33 3.69 -3.05
C GLY A 66 -16.68 2.36 -3.47
N ARG A 67 -16.76 1.97 -4.75
CA ARG A 67 -16.05 0.81 -5.29
C ARG A 67 -14.59 1.18 -5.53
N LEU A 68 -13.66 0.33 -5.09
CA LEU A 68 -12.26 0.55 -5.46
C LEU A 68 -12.04 0.19 -6.93
N PRO A 69 -11.34 1.03 -7.72
CA PRO A 69 -11.01 0.69 -9.09
C PRO A 69 -10.13 -0.56 -9.14
N LEU A 70 -10.46 -1.49 -10.04
CA LEU A 70 -9.69 -2.71 -10.23
C LEU A 70 -8.28 -2.37 -10.75
N LYS A 71 -7.28 -2.43 -9.85
CA LYS A 71 -5.87 -2.34 -10.23
C LYS A 71 -5.42 -3.66 -10.86
N LYS A 72 -5.44 -3.74 -12.19
CA LYS A 72 -4.91 -4.91 -12.91
C LYS A 72 -3.45 -5.13 -12.54
N LEU A 73 -3.09 -6.39 -12.24
CA LEU A 73 -1.71 -6.79 -12.07
C LEU A 73 -0.93 -6.41 -13.34
N LYS A 74 0.29 -5.90 -13.17
CA LYS A 74 1.18 -5.63 -14.30
C LYS A 74 1.35 -6.92 -15.10
N GLN A 75 1.12 -6.85 -16.40
CA GLN A 75 1.35 -8.00 -17.27
C GLN A 75 2.80 -8.47 -17.12
N THR A 76 2.98 -9.73 -16.76
CA THR A 76 4.30 -10.34 -16.73
C THR A 76 4.79 -10.55 -18.16
N SER A 77 6.10 -10.50 -18.37
CA SER A 77 6.69 -10.89 -19.66
C SER A 77 6.30 -12.33 -20.04
N LEU A 78 6.20 -12.63 -21.33
CA LEU A 78 5.86 -13.96 -21.86
C LEU A 78 6.74 -15.08 -21.26
N TYR A 79 8.01 -14.78 -20.98
CA TYR A 79 9.00 -15.73 -20.48
C TYR A 79 8.94 -15.94 -18.96
N PHE A 80 8.03 -15.28 -18.23
CA PHE A 80 7.99 -15.31 -16.76
C PHE A 80 7.89 -16.74 -16.19
N ASN A 81 7.17 -17.62 -16.88
CA ASN A 81 7.00 -19.01 -16.49
C ASN A 81 8.11 -19.95 -16.96
N TYR A 82 9.05 -19.47 -17.79
CA TYR A 82 10.10 -20.33 -18.33
C TYR A 82 11.12 -20.66 -17.23
N GLN A 83 11.60 -21.91 -17.23
CA GLN A 83 12.55 -22.39 -16.23
C GLN A 83 13.87 -21.62 -16.25
N THR A 84 14.30 -21.18 -17.44
CA THR A 84 15.48 -20.32 -17.62
C THR A 84 15.33 -18.97 -16.93
N PHE A 85 14.16 -18.35 -17.05
CA PHE A 85 13.84 -17.09 -16.41
C PHE A 85 13.75 -17.24 -14.88
N ARG A 86 13.09 -18.29 -14.38
CA ARG A 86 13.06 -18.62 -12.96
C ARG A 86 14.46 -18.86 -12.37
N ARG A 87 15.33 -19.56 -13.11
CA ARG A 87 16.73 -19.78 -12.71
C ARG A 87 17.50 -18.47 -12.63
N LYS A 88 17.32 -17.58 -13.61
CA LYS A 88 17.92 -16.23 -13.60
C LYS A 88 17.43 -15.42 -12.38
N LEU A 89 16.13 -15.39 -12.12
CA LEU A 89 15.57 -14.71 -10.95
C LEU A 89 16.17 -15.21 -9.63
N LYS A 90 16.37 -16.53 -9.48
CA LYS A 90 17.04 -17.10 -8.29
C LYS A 90 18.50 -16.63 -8.16
N GLN A 91 19.21 -16.43 -9.26
CA GLN A 91 20.57 -15.89 -9.26
C GLN A 91 20.59 -14.40 -8.88
N ASP A 92 19.67 -13.62 -9.46
CA ASP A 92 19.53 -12.19 -9.19
C ASP A 92 19.09 -11.93 -7.74
N TYR A 93 18.24 -12.80 -7.18
CA TYR A 93 17.77 -12.69 -5.79
C TYR A 93 18.93 -12.71 -4.78
N ARG A 94 20.01 -13.46 -5.07
CA ARG A 94 21.23 -13.50 -4.23
C ARG A 94 21.94 -12.15 -4.14
N ARG A 95 21.71 -11.26 -5.10
CA ARG A 95 22.38 -9.95 -5.24
C ARG A 95 21.44 -8.78 -4.91
N ARG A 96 20.21 -9.07 -4.50
CA ARG A 96 19.19 -8.05 -4.23
C ARG A 96 19.65 -7.15 -3.08
N ASN A 97 19.57 -5.84 -3.28
CA ASN A 97 19.98 -4.82 -2.31
C ASN A 97 21.46 -4.91 -1.87
N GLN A 98 22.35 -5.50 -2.69
CA GLN A 98 23.77 -5.61 -2.39
C GLN A 98 24.68 -5.06 -3.52
N PRO A 99 24.43 -3.84 -4.05
CA PRO A 99 25.25 -3.30 -5.14
C PRO A 99 26.70 -3.07 -4.73
N ASP A 100 26.94 -2.59 -3.51
CA ASP A 100 28.28 -2.25 -3.04
C ASP A 100 29.12 -3.50 -2.72
N ALA A 101 28.50 -4.51 -2.10
CA ALA A 101 29.16 -5.79 -1.88
C ALA A 101 29.52 -6.50 -3.20
N LEU A 102 28.72 -6.33 -4.25
CA LEU A 102 29.05 -6.83 -5.58
C LEU A 102 30.28 -6.11 -6.16
N ARG A 103 30.32 -4.77 -6.08
CA ARG A 103 31.45 -3.94 -6.53
C ARG A 103 32.74 -4.29 -5.80
N LEU A 104 32.70 -4.45 -4.48
CA LEU A 104 33.87 -4.83 -3.69
C LEU A 104 34.42 -6.20 -4.11
N ARG A 105 33.56 -7.20 -4.34
CA ARG A 105 34.00 -8.52 -4.81
C ARG A 105 34.67 -8.47 -6.17
N ILE A 106 34.22 -7.57 -7.05
CA ILE A 106 34.82 -7.34 -8.36
C ILE A 106 36.21 -6.71 -8.21
N VAL A 107 36.33 -5.61 -7.45
CA VAL A 107 37.59 -4.89 -7.22
C VAL A 107 38.64 -5.82 -6.58
N HIS A 108 38.21 -6.67 -5.64
CA HIS A 108 39.06 -7.66 -4.99
C HIS A 108 39.29 -8.95 -5.83
N GLY A 109 38.79 -9.02 -7.07
CA GLY A 109 39.00 -10.15 -7.98
C GLY A 109 38.26 -11.44 -7.62
N LEU A 110 37.39 -11.45 -6.61
CA LEU A 110 36.58 -12.62 -6.23
C LEU A 110 35.49 -12.95 -7.24
N GLN A 111 35.11 -12.00 -8.10
CA GLN A 111 34.20 -12.22 -9.21
C GLN A 111 34.71 -11.51 -10.47
N PRO A 112 34.66 -12.16 -11.64
CA PRO A 112 35.08 -11.53 -12.88
C PRO A 112 34.05 -10.50 -13.34
N ASP A 113 34.57 -9.40 -13.86
CA ASP A 113 33.79 -8.34 -14.49
C ASP A 113 32.94 -8.86 -15.64
N TYR A 114 31.81 -8.19 -15.86
CA TYR A 114 30.85 -8.62 -16.87
C TYR A 114 31.46 -8.63 -18.29
N GLU A 115 32.40 -7.75 -18.58
CA GLU A 115 33.08 -7.66 -19.88
C GLU A 115 33.93 -8.90 -20.17
N VAL A 116 34.56 -9.46 -19.12
CA VAL A 116 35.39 -10.66 -19.21
C VAL A 116 34.54 -11.92 -19.47
N LYS A 117 33.29 -11.95 -19.01
CA LYS A 117 32.37 -13.09 -19.21
C LYS A 117 31.77 -13.19 -20.61
N ARG A 118 31.83 -12.12 -21.41
CA ARG A 118 31.26 -12.15 -22.76
C ARG A 118 32.07 -13.15 -23.61
N PRO A 119 31.43 -14.15 -24.22
CA PRO A 119 32.14 -14.99 -25.18
C PRO A 119 32.65 -14.07 -26.29
N LYS A 120 33.97 -14.07 -26.54
CA LYS A 120 34.54 -13.31 -27.66
C LYS A 120 33.88 -13.83 -28.94
N PRO A 121 33.45 -12.95 -29.85
CA PRO A 121 32.88 -13.39 -31.13
C PRO A 121 33.90 -14.30 -31.79
N LYS A 122 33.48 -15.51 -32.18
CA LYS A 122 34.34 -16.42 -32.92
C LYS A 122 34.70 -15.73 -34.23
N MET A 123 35.98 -15.44 -34.45
CA MET A 123 36.45 -15.01 -35.76
C MET A 123 36.11 -16.13 -36.74
N LYS A 124 35.29 -15.83 -37.74
CA LYS A 124 35.02 -16.77 -38.83
C LYS A 124 36.35 -16.96 -39.56
N GLN A 125 36.87 -18.18 -39.52
CA GLN A 125 37.98 -18.60 -40.38
C GLN A 125 37.50 -18.69 -41.83
#